data_AF-A0A2X2BWC7-F1
#
_entry.id   AF-A0A2X2BWC7-F1
#
_cell.length_a   1.000
_cell.length_b   1.000
_cell.length_c   1.000
_cell.angle_alpha   90.00
_cell.angle_beta   90.00
_cell.angle_gamma   90.00
#
_symmetry.space_group_name_H-M   'P 1'
#
loop_
_entity.id
_entity.type
_entity.pdbx_description
1 polymer ?
#
loop_
_entity_poly.entity_id
_entity_poly.type
_entity_poly.pdbx_seq_one_letter_code
_entity_poly.pdbx_strand_id
1 'polypeptide(L)' 'MARRILVVEDETAIREMICFVLEQNGFSAY' A
#
# COMPACT_ATOMS: atom_id res chain seq x y z
N MET A 1 -16.50 1.55 3.67
CA MET A 1 -15.60 0.36 3.71
C MET A 1 -14.32 0.74 3.00
N ALA A 2 -13.17 0.70 3.67
CA ALA A 2 -11.89 0.93 3.01
C ALA A 2 -11.67 -0.16 1.94
N ARG A 3 -11.33 0.25 0.71
CA ARG A 3 -10.95 -0.67 -0.35
C ARG A 3 -9.59 -1.27 0.02
N ARG A 4 -9.50 -2.60 0.02
CA ARG A 4 -8.28 -3.35 0.38
C ARG A 4 -7.49 -3.68 -0.89
N ILE A 5 -6.18 -3.45 -0.86
CA ILE A 5 -5.24 -3.66 -1.97
C ILE A 5 -4.08 -4.54 -1.47
N LEU A 6 -3.80 -5.64 -2.17
CA LEU A 6 -2.58 -6.43 -1.96
C LEU A 6 -1.44 -5.79 -2.74
N VAL A 7 -0.34 -5.45 -2.07
CA VAL A 7 0.85 -4.91 -2.72
C VAL A 7 1.93 -6.00 -2.77
N VAL A 8 2.23 -6.50 -3.98
CA VAL A 8 3.34 -7.44 -4.21
C VAL A 8 4.46 -6.68 -4.89
N GLU A 9 5.55 -6.47 -4.16
CA GLU A 9 6.75 -5.76 -4.59
C GLU A 9 7.97 -6.38 -3.87
N ASP A 10 9.02 -6.68 -4.62
CA ASP A 10 10.22 -7.38 -4.14
C ASP A 10 11.17 -6.48 -3.34
N GLU A 11 11.22 -5.19 -3.66
CA GLU A 11 11.98 -4.17 -2.93
C GLU A 11 11.17 -3.61 -1.76
N THR A 12 11.60 -3.93 -0.53
CA THR A 12 10.90 -3.49 0.69
C THR A 12 10.69 -1.98 0.77
N ALA A 13 11.69 -1.18 0.38
CA ALA A 13 11.58 0.28 0.42
C ALA A 13 10.51 0.81 -0.55
N ILE A 14 10.39 0.19 -1.73
CA ILE A 14 9.38 0.56 -2.72
C ILE A 14 7.99 0.12 -2.24
N ARG A 15 7.86 -1.09 -1.70
CA ARG A 15 6.61 -1.58 -1.11
C ARG A 15 6.09 -0.66 -0.01
N GLU A 16 6.96 -0.24 0.91
CA GLU A 16 6.62 0.67 2.01
C GLU A 16 6.18 2.05 1.50
N MET A 17 6.88 2.59 0.51
CA MET A 17 6.49 3.85 -0.15
C MET A 17 5.11 3.74 -0.80
N ILE A 18 4.82 2.64 -1.51
CA ILE A 18 3.51 2.41 -2.14
C ILE A 18 2.41 2.30 -1.09
N CYS A 19 2.63 1.51 -0.03
CA CYS A 19 1.66 1.38 1.07
C CYS A 19 1.37 2.73 1.73
N PHE A 20 2.40 3.55 1.99
CA PHE A 20 2.24 4.88 2.57
C PHE A 20 1.34 5.78 1.72
N VAL A 21 1.57 5.84 0.41
CA VAL A 21 0.74 6.65 -0.50
C VAL A 21 -0.69 6.11 -0.58
N LEU A 22 -0.88 4.79 -0.60
CA LEU A 22 -2.20 4.17 -0.61
C LEU A 22 -3.00 4.50 0.66
N GLU A 23 -2.36 4.45 1.83
CA GLU A 23 -2.96 4.82 3.11
C GLU A 23 -3.36 6.30 3.14
N GLN A 24 -2.52 7.21 2.63
CA GLN A 24 -2.86 8.63 2.49
C GLN A 24 -4.08 8.89 1.60
N ASN A 25 -4.36 7.98 0.66
CA ASN A 25 -5.52 8.06 -0.25
C ASN A 25 -6.73 7.25 0.25
N GLY A 26 -6.72 6.77 1.50
CA GLY A 26 -7.85 6.08 2.13
C GLY A 26 -8.01 4.61 1.71
N PHE A 27 -6.96 4.01 1.16
CA PHE A 27 -6.89 2.57 0.89
C PHE A 27 -6.23 1.85 2.06
N SER A 28 -6.62 0.60 2.30
CA SER A 28 -5.89 -0.30 3.19
C SER A 28 -5.00 -1.18 2.32
N ALA A 29 -3.69 -1.02 2.46
CA ALA A 29 -2.69 -1.83 1.79
C ALA A 29 -2.22 -2.96 2.73
N TYR A 30 -2.02 -4.16 2.19
CA TYR A 30 -1.47 -5.32 2.91
C TYR A 30 -0.47 -6.08 2.04
#